data_AF-A0A329SP26-F1
#
_entry.id   AF-A0A329SP26-F1
#
_cell.length_a   1.000
_cell.length_b   1.000
_cell.length_c   1.000
_cell.angle_alpha   90.00
_cell.angle_beta   90.00
_cell.angle_gamma   90.00
#
_symmetry.space_group_name_H-M   'P 1'
#
loop_
_entity.id
_entity.type
_entity.pdbx_description
1 polymer ?
#
loop_
_entity_poly.entity_id
_entity_poly.type
_entity_poly.pdbx_seq_one_letter_code
_entity_poly.pdbx_strand_id
1 'polypeptide(L)'
;MVSCFATILLVVASVLASATRATAESICTLSDSDACAVESFPSLSDDGSVLVYPGGNTRCAFDNYQDSVTGFTTNSTYFFQVFPNTNHDKSKLLIFFQGGGGCTDNKSCAFGLECSLAENALFTTVATVRGAGVIDRFMLDNMFKEWNVVFVPYCTGDVHVGNRVLPAFESGLEQQLGNPQCLGKDFPMYMNGYNNSKSALDWALKNFPDVDNLVVGGASAGSLGAQFFSARIADMWDVDAKGTQFSVMADSYVGVLPAKHPVPELVDYFGGCKSGLVFPSDIAAVCNTENATTIDLVEALIDDKPEAKWLFINSKGDTVQRYYYTLVDEGIEGYPFPNLMSEDDLYRNMSVILDAYQAKSPRITTFYVEGDHHVFLMDKNFTSYRSDEGLLLGDVINEWLASNSSSNHAGITITNTRATIEAAPSTPGSSTIRSESERTMTSTSTPDSTGTPPKSGSLTVTC
;
A
#
# COMPACT_ATOMS: atom_id res chain seq x y z
N MET A 1 64.85 -34.05 14.94
CA MET A 1 65.32 -33.87 13.56
C MET A 1 64.11 -33.97 12.63
N VAL A 2 63.98 -33.02 11.69
CA VAL A 2 62.99 -32.91 10.59
C VAL A 2 61.56 -32.61 11.06
N SER A 3 61.07 -31.36 11.09
CA SER A 3 60.70 -30.40 10.03
C SER A 3 59.36 -30.71 9.35
N CYS A 4 58.36 -29.82 9.51
CA CYS A 4 57.48 -29.41 8.41
C CYS A 4 56.72 -28.10 8.73
N PHE A 5 56.96 -27.12 7.87
CA PHE A 5 56.24 -25.89 7.50
C PHE A 5 54.84 -25.58 8.06
N ALA A 6 54.62 -24.31 8.41
CA ALA A 6 53.58 -23.48 7.77
C ALA A 6 53.78 -21.99 8.08
N THR A 7 53.91 -21.21 7.01
CA THR A 7 54.05 -19.76 6.96
C THR A 7 52.70 -19.09 7.25
N ILE A 8 52.70 -18.08 8.11
CA ILE A 8 51.54 -17.25 8.45
C ILE A 8 51.21 -16.35 7.24
N LEU A 9 50.03 -16.55 6.63
CA LEU A 9 49.39 -15.57 5.75
C LEU A 9 48.28 -14.86 6.54
N LEU A 10 48.48 -13.58 6.82
CA LEU A 10 47.44 -12.65 7.27
C LEU A 10 46.50 -12.38 6.09
N VAL A 11 45.29 -12.92 6.12
CA VAL A 11 44.17 -12.44 5.29
C VAL A 11 43.34 -11.52 6.17
N VAL A 12 43.52 -10.21 5.96
CA VAL A 12 42.61 -9.19 6.50
C VAL A 12 41.32 -9.32 5.71
N ALA A 13 40.29 -9.89 6.32
CA ALA A 13 38.94 -9.85 5.78
C ALA A 13 38.42 -8.41 5.89
N SER A 14 38.38 -7.71 4.77
CA SER A 14 37.69 -6.45 4.59
C SER A 14 36.19 -6.68 4.77
N VAL A 15 35.69 -6.42 5.97
CA VAL A 15 34.26 -6.21 6.21
C VAL A 15 33.91 -4.86 5.59
N LEU A 16 33.31 -4.88 4.40
CA LEU A 16 32.53 -3.76 3.90
C LEU A 16 31.30 -3.61 4.80
N ALA A 17 31.48 -2.93 5.92
CA ALA A 17 30.37 -2.25 6.55
C ALA A 17 29.89 -1.20 5.55
N SER A 18 28.74 -1.41 4.94
CA SER A 18 27.94 -0.31 4.40
C SER A 18 27.55 0.55 5.61
N ALA A 19 28.46 1.44 6.01
CA ALA A 19 28.12 2.56 6.86
C ALA A 19 27.14 3.39 6.05
N THR A 20 25.85 3.25 6.36
CA THR A 20 24.87 4.31 6.12
C THR A 20 25.51 5.58 6.67
N ARG A 21 25.97 6.47 5.78
CA ARG A 21 26.21 7.85 6.19
C ARG A 21 24.90 8.29 6.84
N ALA A 22 24.94 8.67 8.11
CA ALA A 22 23.85 9.42 8.68
C ALA A 22 23.73 10.69 7.82
N THR A 23 22.81 10.67 6.88
CA THR A 23 22.40 11.86 6.13
C THR A 23 21.86 12.82 7.16
N ALA A 24 22.28 14.08 7.12
CA ALA A 24 21.75 15.07 8.04
C ALA A 24 20.26 15.25 7.71
N GLU A 25 19.39 14.61 8.50
CA GLU A 25 17.95 14.76 8.37
C GLU A 25 17.58 16.19 8.72
N SER A 26 16.92 16.87 7.79
CA SER A 26 16.29 18.15 8.06
C SER A 26 14.98 17.91 8.82
N ILE A 27 14.87 18.50 10.01
CA ILE A 27 13.77 18.26 10.94
C ILE A 27 13.13 19.59 11.31
N CYS A 28 11.80 19.60 11.37
CA CYS A 28 11.03 20.65 12.00
C CYS A 28 10.03 20.07 13.01
N THR A 29 9.95 20.65 14.21
CA THR A 29 9.03 20.21 15.26
C THR A 29 7.97 21.28 15.47
N LEU A 30 6.70 20.91 15.26
CA LEU A 30 5.57 21.82 15.46
C LEU A 30 5.49 22.22 16.94
N SER A 31 5.35 23.53 17.17
CA SER A 31 5.21 24.12 18.50
C SER A 31 4.45 25.44 18.41
N ASP A 32 4.09 26.02 19.56
CA ASP A 32 3.47 27.35 19.61
C ASP A 32 4.37 28.44 18.98
N SER A 33 5.69 28.23 19.00
CA SER A 33 6.69 29.14 18.43
C SER A 33 7.05 28.86 16.96
N ASP A 34 6.79 27.64 16.47
CA ASP A 34 7.18 27.23 15.12
C ASP A 34 6.06 26.41 14.48
N ALA A 35 5.46 26.99 13.44
CA ALA A 35 4.41 26.37 12.67
C ALA A 35 4.94 25.43 11.57
N CYS A 36 6.26 25.22 11.49
CA CYS A 36 6.93 24.50 10.41
C CYS A 36 6.44 24.99 9.05
N ALA A 37 6.42 26.31 8.85
CA ALA A 37 5.99 26.88 7.58
C ALA A 37 6.94 26.43 6.47
N VAL A 38 6.39 25.96 5.34
CA VAL A 38 7.18 25.42 4.23
C VAL A 38 8.23 26.41 3.70
N GLU A 39 7.94 27.71 3.76
CA GLU A 39 8.87 28.78 3.36
C GLU A 39 10.01 29.02 4.34
N SER A 40 9.85 28.55 5.57
CA SER A 40 10.80 28.75 6.67
C SER A 40 11.70 27.54 6.89
N PHE A 41 11.62 26.51 6.03
CA PHE A 41 12.50 25.36 6.13
C PHE A 41 13.96 25.79 5.95
N PRO A 42 14.82 25.56 6.95
CA PRO A 42 16.17 26.13 6.98
C PRO A 42 17.10 25.49 5.94
N SER A 43 16.86 24.22 5.63
CA SER A 43 17.58 23.39 4.68
C SER A 43 16.73 22.17 4.31
N LEU A 44 17.05 21.52 3.19
CA LEU A 44 16.47 20.23 2.83
C LEU A 44 17.50 19.12 3.07
N SER A 45 17.01 17.93 3.41
CA SER A 45 17.81 16.70 3.41
C SER A 45 18.34 16.38 2.01
N ASP A 46 19.24 15.39 1.89
CA ASP A 46 19.81 14.96 0.61
C ASP A 46 18.73 14.47 -0.38
N ASP A 47 17.64 13.89 0.12
CA ASP A 47 16.47 13.49 -0.67
C ASP A 47 15.52 14.66 -1.01
N GLY A 48 15.86 15.87 -0.57
CA GLY A 48 15.07 17.08 -0.77
C GLY A 48 13.89 17.22 0.18
N SER A 49 13.83 16.46 1.27
CA SER A 49 12.73 16.49 2.22
C SER A 49 13.03 17.18 3.55
N VAL A 50 11.98 17.44 4.32
CA VAL A 50 12.00 17.79 5.74
C VAL A 50 11.05 16.87 6.49
N LEU A 51 11.49 16.33 7.62
CA LEU A 51 10.63 15.58 8.54
C LEU A 51 9.93 16.55 9.48
N VAL A 52 8.61 16.55 9.45
CA VAL A 52 7.79 17.37 10.35
C VAL A 52 7.27 16.49 11.48
N TYR A 53 7.63 16.84 12.71
CA TYR A 53 7.17 16.18 13.93
C TYR A 53 6.00 16.97 14.50
N PRO A 54 4.75 16.51 14.31
CA PRO A 54 3.57 17.26 14.74
C PRO A 54 3.35 17.24 16.27
N GLY A 55 3.84 16.21 16.97
CA GLY A 55 3.60 16.04 18.39
C GLY A 55 2.10 15.92 18.73
N GLY A 56 1.69 16.44 19.88
CA GLY A 56 0.29 16.37 20.32
C GLY A 56 -0.21 14.94 20.45
N ASN A 57 -1.31 14.62 19.76
CA ASN A 57 -1.95 13.30 19.83
C ASN A 57 -1.39 12.30 18.79
N THR A 58 -0.38 12.65 18.00
CA THR A 58 0.16 11.74 17.00
C THR A 58 1.08 10.69 17.63
N ARG A 59 0.98 9.44 17.17
CA ARG A 59 1.81 8.33 17.62
C ARG A 59 1.64 7.09 16.74
N CYS A 60 2.59 6.17 16.82
CA CYS A 60 2.47 4.83 16.26
C CYS A 60 1.83 3.82 17.24
N ALA A 61 1.58 2.61 16.72
CA ALA A 61 0.77 1.56 17.35
C ALA A 61 1.19 1.16 18.76
N PHE A 62 2.49 1.13 19.04
CA PHE A 62 3.01 0.59 20.30
C PHE A 62 3.98 1.57 20.95
N ASP A 63 4.20 1.40 22.26
CA ASP A 63 5.30 2.05 22.96
C ASP A 63 6.65 1.50 22.47
N ASN A 64 7.73 2.25 22.70
CA ASN A 64 9.05 1.92 22.17
C ASN A 64 9.54 0.55 22.63
N TYR A 65 9.93 -0.27 21.66
CA TYR A 65 10.48 -1.60 21.89
C TYR A 65 11.47 -1.97 20.80
N GLN A 66 12.49 -2.72 21.19
CA GLN A 66 13.42 -3.31 20.25
C GLN A 66 13.83 -4.68 20.76
N ASP A 67 13.67 -5.69 19.92
CA ASP A 67 14.14 -7.03 20.18
C ASP A 67 15.24 -7.42 19.21
N SER A 68 16.38 -7.85 19.73
CA SER A 68 17.52 -8.25 18.92
C SER A 68 17.42 -9.67 18.36
N VAL A 69 16.48 -10.47 18.86
CA VAL A 69 16.29 -11.86 18.42
C VAL A 69 15.39 -11.90 17.17
N THR A 70 14.24 -11.24 17.22
CA THR A 70 13.28 -11.13 16.11
C THR A 70 13.62 -10.00 15.13
N GLY A 71 14.40 -9.00 15.57
CA GLY A 71 14.58 -7.74 14.84
C GLY A 71 13.35 -6.82 14.91
N PHE A 72 12.27 -7.23 15.57
CA PHE A 72 11.05 -6.45 15.68
C PHE A 72 11.32 -5.18 16.50
N THR A 73 10.89 -4.05 15.93
CA THR A 73 11.11 -2.72 16.50
C THR A 73 9.82 -1.94 16.43
N THR A 74 9.50 -1.21 17.48
CA THR A 74 8.40 -0.25 17.53
C THR A 74 8.93 1.10 18.00
N ASN A 75 8.34 2.18 17.50
CA ASN A 75 8.67 3.53 17.92
C ASN A 75 7.37 4.32 18.00
N SER A 76 7.03 4.80 19.19
CA SER A 76 5.79 5.54 19.42
C SER A 76 5.76 6.88 18.69
N THR A 77 6.92 7.42 18.30
CA THR A 77 7.04 8.73 17.69
C THR A 77 6.56 8.71 16.24
N TYR A 78 5.67 9.63 15.91
CA TYR A 78 5.19 9.85 14.55
C TYR A 78 5.79 11.14 13.95
N PHE A 79 6.02 11.12 12.64
CA PHE A 79 6.34 12.28 11.81
C PHE A 79 5.74 12.07 10.42
N PHE A 80 5.60 13.14 9.66
CA PHE A 80 5.33 13.07 8.22
C PHE A 80 6.46 13.76 7.45
N GLN A 81 6.61 13.42 6.18
CA GLN A 81 7.73 13.86 5.36
C GLN A 81 7.22 14.81 4.27
N VAL A 82 7.89 15.95 4.13
CA VAL A 82 7.50 17.00 3.19
C VAL A 82 8.60 17.21 2.17
N PHE A 83 8.24 17.20 0.89
CA PHE A 83 9.10 17.59 -0.22
C PHE A 83 8.55 18.88 -0.82
N PRO A 84 9.10 20.05 -0.47
CA PRO A 84 8.64 21.31 -1.06
C PRO A 84 9.08 21.42 -2.51
N ASN A 85 8.27 22.08 -3.32
CA ASN A 85 8.67 22.49 -4.67
C ASN A 85 9.88 23.43 -4.59
N THR A 86 10.93 23.16 -5.38
CA THR A 86 12.20 23.92 -5.34
C THR A 86 12.12 25.34 -5.87
N ASN A 87 11.07 25.68 -6.61
CA ASN A 87 10.79 27.03 -7.11
C ASN A 87 9.76 27.76 -6.24
N HIS A 88 9.39 27.21 -5.08
CA HIS A 88 8.36 27.74 -4.18
C HIS A 88 6.97 27.88 -4.82
N ASP A 89 6.71 27.12 -5.91
CA ASP A 89 5.38 27.02 -6.50
C ASP A 89 4.48 26.15 -5.62
N LYS A 90 3.33 26.70 -5.21
CA LYS A 90 2.35 26.03 -4.35
C LYS A 90 1.13 25.52 -5.09
N SER A 91 1.04 25.71 -6.41
CA SER A 91 -0.14 25.37 -7.22
C SER A 91 -0.42 23.87 -7.32
N LYS A 92 0.57 23.01 -7.02
CA LYS A 92 0.44 21.55 -7.15
C LYS A 92 0.84 20.84 -5.86
N LEU A 93 -0.06 19.99 -5.38
CA LEU A 93 0.11 19.21 -4.15
C LEU A 93 -0.24 17.73 -4.38
N LEU A 94 0.70 16.86 -4.02
CA LEU A 94 0.48 15.43 -3.85
C LEU A 94 0.48 15.09 -2.36
N ILE A 95 -0.60 14.51 -1.86
CA ILE A 95 -0.66 13.91 -0.52
C ILE A 95 -0.60 12.40 -0.72
N PHE A 96 0.45 11.74 -0.23
CA PHE A 96 0.68 10.32 -0.49
C PHE A 96 0.72 9.49 0.80
N PHE A 97 -0.22 8.56 0.95
CA PHE A 97 -0.34 7.68 2.10
C PHE A 97 0.50 6.41 1.92
N GLN A 98 1.36 6.12 2.90
CA GLN A 98 2.19 4.92 2.92
C GLN A 98 1.35 3.66 3.13
N GLY A 99 1.77 2.56 2.50
CA GLY A 99 1.33 1.21 2.82
C GLY A 99 2.02 0.60 4.04
N GLY A 100 1.91 -0.72 4.18
CA GLY A 100 2.55 -1.46 5.28
C GLY A 100 1.59 -2.33 6.07
N GLY A 101 0.62 -2.95 5.40
CA GLY A 101 -0.25 -3.97 5.99
C GLY A 101 -1.35 -3.45 6.93
N GLY A 102 -1.81 -4.32 7.83
CA GLY A 102 -2.86 -4.03 8.80
C GLY A 102 -3.16 -5.24 9.67
N CYS A 103 -3.93 -5.02 10.73
CA CYS A 103 -4.53 -6.09 11.52
C CYS A 103 -6.06 -6.02 11.41
N THR A 104 -6.77 -7.10 11.73
CA THR A 104 -8.21 -7.23 11.44
C THR A 104 -9.04 -7.48 12.70
N ASP A 105 -8.41 -7.87 13.80
CA ASP A 105 -9.05 -8.23 15.07
C ASP A 105 -8.06 -8.15 16.25
N ASN A 106 -8.54 -8.40 17.48
CA ASN A 106 -7.69 -8.27 18.67
C ASN A 106 -6.46 -9.20 18.66
N LYS A 107 -6.55 -10.35 17.97
CA LYS A 107 -5.46 -11.34 17.93
C LYS A 107 -4.37 -10.87 16.98
N SER A 108 -4.75 -10.56 15.74
CA SER A 108 -3.87 -9.99 14.72
C SER A 108 -3.25 -8.67 15.17
N CYS A 109 -3.96 -7.85 15.94
CA CYS A 109 -3.47 -6.57 16.44
C CYS A 109 -2.56 -6.66 17.68
N ALA A 110 -2.38 -7.85 18.26
CA ALA A 110 -1.68 -8.01 19.53
C ALA A 110 -0.17 -7.78 19.38
N PHE A 111 0.42 -6.97 20.26
CA PHE A 111 1.87 -6.75 20.31
C PHE A 111 2.65 -8.06 20.36
N GLY A 112 2.23 -9.01 21.22
CA GLY A 112 2.94 -10.27 21.40
C GLY A 112 2.95 -11.10 20.13
N LEU A 113 1.87 -11.06 19.34
CA LEU A 113 1.79 -11.71 18.04
C LEU A 113 2.71 -11.02 17.03
N GLU A 114 2.58 -9.70 16.85
CA GLU A 114 3.38 -8.94 15.87
C GLU A 114 4.89 -9.12 16.11
N CYS A 115 5.31 -9.01 17.38
CA CYS A 115 6.70 -9.26 17.77
C CYS A 115 7.12 -10.71 17.46
N SER A 116 6.25 -11.68 17.71
CA SER A 116 6.56 -13.10 17.49
C SER A 116 6.56 -13.50 16.02
N LEU A 117 5.85 -12.78 15.15
CA LEU A 117 5.89 -12.94 13.70
C LEU A 117 7.17 -12.37 13.07
N ALA A 118 7.86 -11.47 13.78
CA ALA A 118 9.14 -10.88 13.39
C ALA A 118 9.07 -10.21 12.01
N GLU A 119 9.85 -10.67 11.04
CA GLU A 119 9.85 -10.18 9.65
C GLU A 119 8.50 -10.40 8.92
N ASN A 120 7.63 -11.26 9.46
CA ASN A 120 6.28 -11.51 8.95
C ASN A 120 5.19 -10.78 9.75
N ALA A 121 5.56 -9.76 10.54
CA ALA A 121 4.60 -8.87 11.19
C ALA A 121 3.54 -8.39 10.17
N LEU A 122 2.28 -8.31 10.60
CA LEU A 122 1.16 -8.01 9.72
C LEU A 122 1.10 -6.54 9.38
N PHE A 123 1.83 -5.67 10.09
CA PHE A 123 1.90 -4.26 9.73
C PHE A 123 3.19 -3.59 10.20
N THR A 124 3.49 -2.45 9.58
CA THR A 124 4.59 -1.58 10.00
C THR A 124 4.26 -0.89 11.31
N THR A 125 5.19 -0.88 12.26
CA THR A 125 5.00 -0.32 13.62
C THR A 125 5.85 0.92 13.89
N VAL A 126 6.52 1.42 12.84
CA VAL A 126 7.42 2.58 12.89
C VAL A 126 7.11 3.50 11.72
N ALA A 127 7.05 4.81 11.97
CA ALA A 127 7.03 5.78 10.89
C ALA A 127 8.41 5.79 10.20
N THR A 128 8.42 5.66 8.88
CA THR A 128 9.67 5.56 8.12
C THR A 128 9.79 6.65 7.07
N VAL A 129 11.01 7.16 6.90
CA VAL A 129 11.39 8.02 5.78
C VAL A 129 11.32 7.22 4.48
N ARG A 130 10.89 7.86 3.39
CA ARG A 130 10.92 7.32 2.04
C ARG A 130 11.48 8.36 1.07
N GLY A 131 12.04 7.92 -0.03
CA GLY A 131 12.67 8.80 -1.04
C GLY A 131 12.80 8.11 -2.38
N ALA A 132 11.82 7.28 -2.73
CA ALA A 132 11.79 6.45 -3.94
C ALA A 132 10.40 6.53 -4.59
N GLY A 133 10.35 6.21 -5.89
CA GLY A 133 9.11 6.14 -6.65
C GLY A 133 8.47 7.51 -6.88
N VAL A 134 7.15 7.58 -6.70
CA VAL A 134 6.31 8.75 -7.01
C VAL A 134 6.70 10.00 -6.22
N ILE A 135 7.38 9.83 -5.07
CA ILE A 135 7.88 10.93 -4.23
C ILE A 135 9.36 11.27 -4.50
N ASP A 136 10.06 10.50 -5.33
CA ASP A 136 11.47 10.75 -5.67
C ASP A 136 11.58 11.90 -6.67
N ARG A 137 12.13 13.02 -6.21
CA ARG A 137 12.31 14.22 -7.02
C ARG A 137 13.52 14.16 -7.95
N PHE A 138 14.43 13.20 -7.76
CA PHE A 138 15.61 13.02 -8.59
C PHE A 138 15.39 12.02 -9.72
N MET A 139 14.26 11.30 -9.70
CA MET A 139 13.81 10.50 -10.83
C MET A 139 13.40 11.41 -12.00
N LEU A 140 14.17 11.35 -13.09
CA LEU A 140 14.09 12.31 -14.20
C LEU A 140 12.71 12.38 -14.87
N ASP A 141 12.07 11.23 -15.00
CA ASP A 141 10.76 11.02 -15.61
C ASP A 141 9.61 10.99 -14.60
N ASN A 142 9.87 11.31 -13.32
CA ASN A 142 8.80 11.48 -12.35
C ASN A 142 8.03 12.80 -12.59
N MET A 143 6.78 12.68 -13.02
CA MET A 143 5.80 13.74 -13.23
C MET A 143 5.46 14.56 -11.97
N PHE A 144 5.76 14.04 -10.78
CA PHE A 144 5.55 14.70 -9.49
C PHE A 144 6.82 15.36 -8.92
N LYS A 145 7.97 15.27 -9.60
CA LYS A 145 9.25 15.77 -9.06
C LYS A 145 9.28 17.28 -8.75
N GLU A 146 8.45 18.05 -9.46
CA GLU A 146 8.24 19.49 -9.26
C GLU A 146 6.90 19.77 -8.55
N TRP A 147 6.31 18.81 -7.85
CA TRP A 147 5.14 19.06 -7.01
C TRP A 147 5.57 19.27 -5.57
N ASN A 148 4.72 19.91 -4.77
CA ASN A 148 4.82 19.75 -3.32
C ASN A 148 4.31 18.35 -2.98
N VAL A 149 5.03 17.61 -2.15
CA VAL A 149 4.61 16.28 -1.70
C VAL A 149 4.53 16.28 -0.18
N VAL A 150 3.41 15.82 0.35
CA VAL A 150 3.22 15.47 1.75
C VAL A 150 3.06 13.97 1.82
N PHE A 151 4.14 13.28 2.19
CA PHE A 151 4.13 11.84 2.42
C PHE A 151 3.70 11.55 3.86
N VAL A 152 2.70 10.69 4.03
CA VAL A 152 2.06 10.34 5.29
C VAL A 152 2.45 8.91 5.67
N PRO A 153 3.46 8.72 6.54
CA PRO A 153 3.89 7.39 6.96
C PRO A 153 2.79 6.60 7.66
N TYR A 154 2.89 5.28 7.61
CA TYR A 154 1.93 4.38 8.24
C TYR A 154 2.62 3.51 9.29
N CYS A 155 2.06 3.50 10.50
CA CYS A 155 2.65 2.78 11.62
C CYS A 155 1.63 2.30 12.68
N THR A 156 0.36 2.19 12.29
CA THR A 156 -0.77 2.10 13.23
C THR A 156 -1.66 0.88 13.03
N GLY A 157 -1.45 0.07 11.99
CA GLY A 157 -2.19 -1.19 11.76
C GLY A 157 -3.68 -1.02 11.42
N ASP A 158 -4.14 0.22 11.22
CA ASP A 158 -5.53 0.65 11.13
C ASP A 158 -5.89 1.36 9.81
N VAL A 159 -5.12 1.11 8.76
CA VAL A 159 -5.27 1.65 7.39
C VAL A 159 -5.50 3.17 7.35
N HIS A 160 -4.83 3.92 8.23
CA HIS A 160 -4.90 5.39 8.40
C HIS A 160 -6.19 5.94 9.02
N VAL A 161 -7.19 5.11 9.32
CA VAL A 161 -8.52 5.61 9.78
C VAL A 161 -8.78 5.42 11.26
N GLY A 162 -7.91 4.69 11.96
CA GLY A 162 -8.16 4.31 13.35
C GLY A 162 -8.08 5.47 14.34
N ASN A 163 -8.95 5.42 15.34
CA ASN A 163 -8.93 6.32 16.50
C ASN A 163 -9.43 5.61 17.75
N ARG A 164 -8.66 4.62 18.20
CA ARG A 164 -9.02 3.70 19.28
C ARG A 164 -7.79 3.21 20.02
N VAL A 165 -7.97 2.88 21.30
CA VAL A 165 -6.96 2.14 22.07
C VAL A 165 -7.51 0.74 22.36
N LEU A 166 -6.75 -0.28 22.02
CA LEU A 166 -7.00 -1.65 22.42
C LEU A 166 -6.18 -1.95 23.68
N PRO A 167 -6.80 -2.54 24.72
CA PRO A 167 -6.03 -3.03 25.85
C PRO A 167 -5.02 -4.09 25.40
N ALA A 168 -3.96 -4.27 26.17
CA ALA A 168 -3.01 -5.34 25.93
C ALA A 168 -3.76 -6.69 25.86
N PHE A 169 -3.36 -7.51 24.89
CA PHE A 169 -4.02 -8.76 24.59
C PHE A 169 -3.00 -9.82 24.18
N GLU A 170 -3.19 -11.04 24.66
CA GLU A 170 -2.40 -12.22 24.33
C GLU A 170 -3.36 -13.38 24.08
N SER A 171 -3.26 -13.97 22.89
CA SER A 171 -4.17 -15.04 22.43
C SER A 171 -3.68 -16.43 22.83
N GLY A 172 -2.40 -16.55 23.16
CA GLY A 172 -1.69 -17.82 23.29
C GLY A 172 -1.12 -18.36 21.97
N LEU A 173 -1.56 -17.86 20.80
CA LEU A 173 -1.00 -18.24 19.49
C LEU A 173 0.47 -17.84 19.38
N GLU A 174 0.81 -16.64 19.87
CA GLU A 174 2.18 -16.11 19.89
C GLU A 174 3.17 -17.04 20.63
N GLN A 175 2.71 -17.84 21.59
CA GLN A 175 3.56 -18.81 22.29
C GLN A 175 4.05 -19.94 21.35
N GLN A 176 3.25 -20.28 20.35
CA GLN A 176 3.56 -21.34 19.39
C GLN A 176 4.60 -20.89 18.35
N LEU A 177 4.81 -19.58 18.20
CA LEU A 177 5.78 -18.99 17.27
C LEU A 177 7.22 -18.99 17.81
N GLY A 178 7.44 -19.47 19.04
CA GLY A 178 8.78 -19.74 19.56
C GLY A 178 9.59 -18.52 19.97
N ASN A 179 8.94 -17.37 20.22
CA ASN A 179 9.57 -16.11 20.61
C ASN A 179 9.17 -15.68 22.03
N PRO A 180 9.64 -16.37 23.10
CA PRO A 180 9.22 -16.10 24.47
C PRO A 180 9.56 -14.68 24.96
N GLN A 181 10.55 -14.03 24.34
CA GLN A 181 10.93 -12.65 24.63
C GLN A 181 9.87 -11.62 24.21
N CYS A 182 8.93 -11.98 23.34
CA CYS A 182 7.80 -11.15 22.92
C CYS A 182 6.59 -11.23 23.87
N LEU A 183 6.58 -12.20 24.79
CA LEU A 183 5.45 -12.47 25.67
C LEU A 183 5.49 -11.62 26.94
N GLY A 184 4.32 -11.39 27.54
CA GLY A 184 4.14 -10.76 28.85
C GLY A 184 4.55 -9.28 28.90
N LYS A 185 4.55 -8.58 27.76
CA LYS A 185 4.89 -7.14 27.73
C LYS A 185 3.79 -6.23 28.24
N ASP A 186 2.54 -6.67 28.20
CA ASP A 186 1.35 -5.90 28.59
C ASP A 186 1.24 -4.55 27.82
N PHE A 187 1.56 -4.58 26.52
CA PHE A 187 1.52 -3.39 25.67
C PHE A 187 0.13 -3.21 25.05
N PRO A 188 -0.56 -2.08 25.29
CA PRO A 188 -1.77 -1.74 24.54
C PRO A 188 -1.41 -1.36 23.10
N MET A 189 -2.38 -1.49 22.19
CA MET A 189 -2.26 -0.99 20.82
C MET A 189 -3.02 0.33 20.69
N TYR A 190 -2.38 1.31 20.05
CA TYR A 190 -2.95 2.61 19.70
C TYR A 190 -3.25 2.66 18.20
N MET A 191 -4.50 2.43 17.82
CA MET A 191 -5.00 2.72 16.48
C MET A 191 -5.20 4.22 16.36
N ASN A 192 -4.17 4.91 15.85
CA ASN A 192 -4.08 6.37 15.86
C ASN A 192 -3.90 6.95 14.46
N GLY A 193 -4.18 6.16 13.41
CA GLY A 193 -4.06 6.56 12.02
C GLY A 193 -4.77 7.88 11.73
N TYR A 194 -6.01 8.04 12.20
CA TYR A 194 -6.78 9.26 11.93
C TYR A 194 -6.08 10.51 12.47
N ASN A 195 -5.58 10.48 13.71
CA ASN A 195 -4.91 11.64 14.31
C ASN A 195 -3.60 11.95 13.59
N ASN A 196 -2.87 10.92 13.17
CA ASN A 196 -1.64 11.05 12.38
C ASN A 196 -1.93 11.69 11.01
N SER A 197 -2.90 11.16 10.25
CA SER A 197 -3.31 11.70 8.96
C SER A 197 -3.87 13.11 9.08
N LYS A 198 -4.77 13.35 10.05
CA LYS A 198 -5.33 14.69 10.31
C LYS A 198 -4.23 15.72 10.57
N SER A 199 -3.21 15.38 11.37
CA SER A 199 -2.10 16.31 11.65
C SER A 199 -1.34 16.73 10.38
N ALA A 200 -1.07 15.78 9.48
CA ALA A 200 -0.41 16.04 8.21
C ALA A 200 -1.30 16.86 7.26
N LEU A 201 -2.60 16.53 7.19
CA LEU A 201 -3.58 17.24 6.37
C LEU A 201 -3.81 18.68 6.84
N ASP A 202 -3.95 18.90 8.15
CA ASP A 202 -4.11 20.25 8.73
C ASP A 202 -2.87 21.10 8.45
N TRP A 203 -1.67 20.51 8.59
CA TRP A 203 -0.42 21.18 8.24
C TRP A 203 -0.35 21.51 6.74
N ALA A 204 -0.72 20.55 5.88
CA ALA A 204 -0.70 20.71 4.43
C ALA A 204 -1.65 21.82 3.99
N LEU A 205 -2.89 21.83 4.49
CA LEU A 205 -3.89 22.86 4.18
C LEU A 205 -3.41 24.26 4.59
N LYS A 206 -2.78 24.37 5.77
CA LYS A 206 -2.23 25.65 6.23
C LYS A 206 -1.09 26.17 5.34
N ASN A 207 -0.29 25.28 4.77
CA ASN A 207 0.88 25.63 3.95
C ASN A 207 0.57 25.79 2.46
N PHE A 208 -0.44 25.07 1.98
CA PHE A 208 -0.91 25.02 0.59
C PHE A 208 -2.43 25.20 0.54
N PRO A 209 -2.97 26.35 1.01
CA PRO A 209 -4.43 26.54 1.07
C PRO A 209 -5.06 26.68 -0.31
N ASP A 210 -4.30 27.17 -1.30
CA ASP A 210 -4.76 27.48 -2.65
C ASP A 210 -3.90 26.70 -3.64
N VAL A 211 -4.46 25.61 -4.16
CA VAL A 211 -3.81 24.72 -5.13
C VAL A 211 -4.69 24.60 -6.37
N ASP A 212 -4.07 24.61 -7.54
CA ASP A 212 -4.74 24.36 -8.81
C ASP A 212 -4.94 22.85 -9.03
N ASN A 213 -4.00 22.04 -8.54
CA ASN A 213 -4.00 20.59 -8.67
C ASN A 213 -3.75 19.94 -7.31
N LEU A 214 -4.70 19.10 -6.88
CA LEU A 214 -4.61 18.30 -5.67
C LEU A 214 -4.76 16.82 -6.01
N VAL A 215 -3.70 16.06 -5.78
CA VAL A 215 -3.72 14.60 -5.91
C VAL A 215 -3.62 13.98 -4.54
N VAL A 216 -4.54 13.07 -4.23
CA VAL A 216 -4.45 12.20 -3.06
C VAL A 216 -4.11 10.81 -3.56
N GLY A 217 -2.96 10.30 -3.15
CA GLY A 217 -2.45 9.01 -3.58
C GLY A 217 -2.15 8.10 -2.40
N GLY A 218 -2.04 6.80 -2.66
CA GLY A 218 -1.49 5.87 -1.69
C GLY A 218 -1.28 4.48 -2.27
N ALA A 219 -0.47 3.69 -1.57
CA ALA A 219 -0.13 2.33 -1.96
C ALA A 219 -0.49 1.33 -0.87
N SER A 220 -0.95 0.12 -1.24
CA SER A 220 -1.33 -0.93 -0.29
C SER A 220 -2.39 -0.42 0.70
N ALA A 221 -2.21 -0.58 2.02
CA ALA A 221 -3.07 0.04 3.05
C ALA A 221 -3.24 1.56 2.89
N GLY A 222 -2.21 2.26 2.38
CA GLY A 222 -2.27 3.68 2.08
C GLY A 222 -3.21 4.00 0.91
N SER A 223 -3.41 3.09 -0.03
CA SER A 223 -4.40 3.27 -1.09
C SER A 223 -5.82 3.28 -0.54
N LEU A 224 -6.13 2.47 0.47
CA LEU A 224 -7.40 2.53 1.19
C LEU A 224 -7.54 3.86 1.94
N GLY A 225 -6.48 4.30 2.63
CA GLY A 225 -6.43 5.61 3.27
C GLY A 225 -6.72 6.76 2.29
N ALA A 226 -6.08 6.75 1.13
CA ALA A 226 -6.29 7.75 0.08
C ALA A 226 -7.76 7.79 -0.40
N GLN A 227 -8.37 6.61 -0.61
CA GLN A 227 -9.78 6.50 -0.97
C GLN A 227 -10.67 7.03 0.17
N PHE A 228 -10.46 6.59 1.41
CA PHE A 228 -11.31 6.96 2.55
C PHE A 228 -11.24 8.45 2.92
N PHE A 229 -10.06 9.06 2.82
CA PHE A 229 -9.90 10.49 3.07
C PHE A 229 -10.29 11.39 1.88
N SER A 230 -10.61 10.83 0.71
CA SER A 230 -10.82 11.60 -0.53
C SER A 230 -11.87 12.71 -0.38
N ALA A 231 -13.08 12.38 0.06
CA ALA A 231 -14.16 13.35 0.27
C ALA A 231 -13.78 14.42 1.31
N ARG A 232 -13.20 14.01 2.44
CA ARG A 232 -12.76 14.94 3.49
C ARG A 232 -11.68 15.90 3.01
N ILE A 233 -10.72 15.42 2.21
CA ILE A 233 -9.68 16.27 1.63
C ILE A 233 -10.29 17.22 0.61
N ALA A 234 -11.20 16.75 -0.24
CA ALA A 234 -11.90 17.62 -1.17
C ALA A 234 -12.65 18.77 -0.47
N ASP A 235 -13.32 18.47 0.65
CA ASP A 235 -14.00 19.47 1.48
C ASP A 235 -13.02 20.41 2.20
N MET A 236 -11.91 19.88 2.74
CA MET A 236 -10.88 20.67 3.43
C MET A 236 -10.26 21.72 2.50
N TRP A 237 -10.06 21.41 1.23
CA TRP A 237 -9.53 22.33 0.22
C TRP A 237 -10.60 23.12 -0.54
N ASP A 238 -11.88 22.86 -0.27
CA ASP A 238 -13.01 23.51 -0.95
C ASP A 238 -12.89 23.39 -2.48
N VAL A 239 -12.57 22.19 -2.95
CA VAL A 239 -12.13 21.96 -4.35
C VAL A 239 -13.16 22.42 -5.37
N ASP A 240 -14.45 22.27 -5.06
CA ASP A 240 -15.56 22.66 -5.94
C ASP A 240 -15.67 24.19 -6.07
N ALA A 241 -15.61 24.91 -4.94
CA ALA A 241 -15.71 26.37 -4.98
C ALA A 241 -14.46 27.03 -5.55
N LYS A 242 -13.28 26.42 -5.35
CA LYS A 242 -12.00 26.92 -5.88
C LYS A 242 -11.73 26.48 -7.32
N GLY A 243 -12.48 25.52 -7.85
CA GLY A 243 -12.21 24.92 -9.16
C GLY A 243 -10.88 24.16 -9.20
N THR A 244 -10.42 23.63 -8.06
CA THR A 244 -9.20 22.84 -7.95
C THR A 244 -9.40 21.51 -8.67
N GLN A 245 -8.43 21.13 -9.52
CA GLN A 245 -8.42 19.81 -10.13
C GLN A 245 -8.09 18.75 -9.07
N PHE A 246 -9.10 18.02 -8.61
CA PHE A 246 -8.97 16.97 -7.61
C PHE A 246 -8.85 15.60 -8.25
N SER A 247 -7.88 14.79 -7.81
CA SER A 247 -7.68 13.43 -8.31
C SER A 247 -7.27 12.45 -7.20
N VAL A 248 -7.71 11.20 -7.32
CA VAL A 248 -7.42 10.11 -6.36
C VAL A 248 -6.67 8.98 -7.07
N MET A 249 -5.56 8.52 -6.50
CA MET A 249 -4.72 7.46 -7.08
C MET A 249 -4.51 6.33 -6.06
N ALA A 250 -5.05 5.16 -6.36
CA ALA A 250 -5.03 3.98 -5.50
C ALA A 250 -4.18 2.87 -6.13
N ASP A 251 -3.07 2.54 -5.49
CA ASP A 251 -2.14 1.51 -5.94
C ASP A 251 -2.20 0.25 -5.07
N SER A 252 -2.51 -0.88 -5.70
CA SER A 252 -2.46 -2.23 -5.16
C SER A 252 -3.42 -2.50 -4.01
N TYR A 253 -4.62 -1.90 -4.06
CA TYR A 253 -5.76 -2.32 -3.25
C TYR A 253 -7.07 -1.73 -3.77
N VAL A 254 -8.09 -2.56 -3.94
CA VAL A 254 -9.48 -2.13 -4.26
C VAL A 254 -10.52 -2.64 -3.27
N GLY A 255 -10.09 -3.36 -2.22
CA GLY A 255 -10.95 -3.86 -1.15
C GLY A 255 -11.77 -5.09 -1.54
N VAL A 256 -11.14 -6.08 -2.19
CA VAL A 256 -11.71 -7.43 -2.32
C VAL A 256 -11.76 -8.07 -0.93
N LEU A 257 -12.96 -8.27 -0.40
CA LEU A 257 -13.21 -8.83 0.93
C LEU A 257 -14.06 -10.09 0.87
N PRO A 258 -13.93 -11.03 1.83
CA PRO A 258 -14.82 -12.17 1.92
C PRO A 258 -16.27 -11.71 2.15
N ALA A 259 -17.23 -12.34 1.47
CA ALA A 259 -18.63 -11.93 1.52
C ALA A 259 -19.26 -11.94 2.94
N LYS A 260 -18.67 -12.71 3.86
CA LYS A 260 -19.10 -12.80 5.26
C LYS A 260 -18.53 -11.68 6.15
N HIS A 261 -17.60 -10.87 5.63
CA HIS A 261 -16.93 -9.77 6.32
C HIS A 261 -17.17 -8.45 5.58
N PRO A 262 -18.31 -7.78 5.81
CA PRO A 262 -18.63 -6.53 5.14
C PRO A 262 -17.72 -5.40 5.64
N VAL A 263 -17.60 -4.33 4.86
CA VAL A 263 -16.73 -3.17 5.17
C VAL A 263 -16.94 -2.59 6.56
N PRO A 264 -18.19 -2.42 7.07
CA PRO A 264 -18.41 -1.94 8.42
C PRO A 264 -17.68 -2.77 9.47
N GLU A 265 -17.58 -4.10 9.32
CA GLU A 265 -16.92 -4.93 10.33
C GLU A 265 -15.46 -4.52 10.52
N LEU A 266 -14.71 -4.35 9.42
CA LEU A 266 -13.29 -3.99 9.46
C LEU A 266 -13.08 -2.51 9.77
N VAL A 267 -13.82 -1.62 9.12
CA VAL A 267 -13.63 -0.17 9.29
C VAL A 267 -14.18 0.32 10.63
N ASP A 268 -15.26 -0.28 11.14
CA ASP A 268 -15.76 -0.01 12.49
C ASP A 268 -14.84 -0.58 13.57
N TYR A 269 -14.18 -1.72 13.30
CA TYR A 269 -13.19 -2.27 14.23
C TYR A 269 -12.09 -1.25 14.56
N PHE A 270 -11.59 -0.53 13.54
CA PHE A 270 -10.65 0.58 13.69
C PHE A 270 -11.27 1.85 14.32
N GLY A 271 -12.60 1.97 14.28
CA GLY A 271 -13.33 3.18 14.70
C GLY A 271 -13.52 4.22 13.58
N GLY A 272 -13.36 3.83 12.31
CA GLY A 272 -13.46 4.72 11.16
C GLY A 272 -14.91 5.11 10.79
N CYS A 273 -15.86 4.16 10.81
CA CYS A 273 -17.24 4.42 10.40
C CYS A 273 -18.04 5.24 11.44
N LYS A 274 -17.98 4.87 12.72
CA LYS A 274 -18.82 5.46 13.78
C LYS A 274 -18.41 6.87 14.22
N SER A 275 -17.23 7.31 13.83
CA SER A 275 -16.62 8.49 14.43
C SER A 275 -16.93 9.80 13.68
N GLY A 276 -17.47 9.74 12.44
CA GLY A 276 -17.66 10.94 11.61
C GLY A 276 -16.37 11.73 11.37
N LEU A 277 -15.22 11.10 11.66
CA LEU A 277 -13.90 11.72 11.65
C LEU A 277 -13.31 11.71 10.24
N VAL A 278 -13.41 10.55 9.57
CA VAL A 278 -12.86 10.32 8.23
C VAL A 278 -13.87 10.65 7.15
N PHE A 279 -15.12 10.23 7.32
CA PHE A 279 -16.17 10.38 6.31
C PHE A 279 -17.13 11.53 6.65
N PRO A 280 -17.56 12.33 5.65
CA PRO A 280 -18.76 13.17 5.76
C PRO A 280 -19.98 12.36 6.23
N SER A 281 -20.98 13.02 6.81
CA SER A 281 -22.12 12.33 7.47
C SER A 281 -22.82 11.31 6.60
N ASP A 282 -22.99 11.60 5.32
CA ASP A 282 -23.77 10.80 4.39
C ASP A 282 -22.99 9.55 3.98
N ILE A 283 -21.69 9.68 3.74
CA ILE A 283 -20.78 8.55 3.49
C ILE A 283 -20.59 7.72 4.77
N ALA A 284 -20.53 8.36 5.94
CA ALA A 284 -20.50 7.65 7.22
C ALA A 284 -21.76 6.81 7.41
N ALA A 285 -22.94 7.28 6.98
CA ALA A 285 -24.17 6.49 7.03
C ALA A 285 -24.09 5.23 6.15
N VAL A 286 -23.47 5.33 4.97
CA VAL A 286 -23.17 4.15 4.12
C VAL A 286 -22.22 3.20 4.84
N CYS A 287 -21.10 3.72 5.38
CA CYS A 287 -20.12 2.92 6.13
C CYS A 287 -20.73 2.17 7.32
N ASN A 288 -21.75 2.74 7.98
CA ASN A 288 -22.41 2.12 9.14
C ASN A 288 -23.55 1.16 8.76
N THR A 289 -23.86 0.99 7.47
CA THR A 289 -24.91 0.06 7.03
C THR A 289 -24.42 -1.38 7.17
N GLU A 290 -25.16 -2.22 7.89
CA GLU A 290 -24.75 -3.57 8.34
C GLU A 290 -24.04 -4.44 7.28
N ASN A 291 -24.51 -4.40 6.03
CA ASN A 291 -23.97 -5.20 4.92
C ASN A 291 -23.34 -4.35 3.81
N ALA A 292 -22.88 -3.13 4.13
CA ALA A 292 -22.22 -2.29 3.13
C ALA A 292 -20.97 -2.99 2.60
N THR A 293 -20.89 -3.02 1.28
CA THR A 293 -19.74 -3.54 0.54
C THR A 293 -18.72 -2.43 0.29
N THR A 294 -17.53 -2.82 -0.17
CA THR A 294 -16.54 -1.85 -0.66
C THR A 294 -17.10 -1.04 -1.81
N ILE A 295 -17.92 -1.66 -2.66
CA ILE A 295 -18.56 -1.00 -3.78
C ILE A 295 -19.44 0.15 -3.24
N ASP A 296 -20.34 -0.13 -2.30
CA ASP A 296 -21.26 0.88 -1.76
C ASP A 296 -20.51 2.10 -1.19
N LEU A 297 -19.43 1.85 -0.42
CA LEU A 297 -18.66 2.92 0.22
C LEU A 297 -17.91 3.78 -0.81
N VAL A 298 -17.23 3.17 -1.77
CA VAL A 298 -16.43 3.91 -2.76
C VAL A 298 -17.32 4.54 -3.83
N GLU A 299 -18.46 3.94 -4.18
CA GLU A 299 -19.48 4.61 -5.00
C GLU A 299 -19.99 5.88 -4.32
N ALA A 300 -20.24 5.84 -2.99
CA ALA A 300 -20.64 7.04 -2.26
C ALA A 300 -19.55 8.14 -2.28
N LEU A 301 -18.27 7.76 -2.24
CA LEU A 301 -17.15 8.70 -2.37
C LEU A 301 -17.03 9.28 -3.79
N ILE A 302 -17.27 8.47 -4.82
CA ILE A 302 -17.29 8.91 -6.22
C ILE A 302 -18.49 9.85 -6.48
N ASP A 303 -19.66 9.50 -5.95
CA ASP A 303 -20.88 10.30 -6.09
C ASP A 303 -20.79 11.65 -5.36
N ASP A 304 -20.02 11.72 -4.25
CA ASP A 304 -19.76 12.95 -3.50
C ASP A 304 -18.92 13.96 -4.32
N LYS A 305 -17.92 13.48 -5.07
CA LYS A 305 -17.06 14.30 -5.94
C LYS A 305 -17.01 13.74 -7.37
N PRO A 306 -18.07 13.91 -8.17
CA PRO A 306 -18.19 13.30 -9.50
C PRO A 306 -17.18 13.84 -10.52
N GLU A 307 -16.64 15.05 -10.29
CA GLU A 307 -15.58 15.64 -11.12
C GLU A 307 -14.17 15.14 -10.77
N ALA A 308 -14.01 14.44 -9.64
CA ALA A 308 -12.74 13.84 -9.26
C ALA A 308 -12.34 12.77 -10.27
N LYS A 309 -11.06 12.76 -10.66
CA LYS A 309 -10.50 11.69 -11.49
C LYS A 309 -9.93 10.61 -10.58
N TRP A 310 -10.19 9.35 -10.90
CA TRP A 310 -9.65 8.22 -10.14
C TRP A 310 -8.73 7.39 -11.02
N LEU A 311 -7.63 6.90 -10.44
CA LEU A 311 -6.73 5.95 -11.07
C LEU A 311 -6.51 4.77 -10.12
N PHE A 312 -6.91 3.58 -10.54
CA PHE A 312 -6.68 2.33 -9.81
C PHE A 312 -5.60 1.50 -10.52
N ILE A 313 -4.50 1.20 -9.82
CA ILE A 313 -3.35 0.46 -10.36
C ILE A 313 -3.28 -0.86 -9.60
N ASN A 314 -3.37 -2.00 -10.27
CA ASN A 314 -3.35 -3.30 -9.60
C ASN A 314 -2.67 -4.38 -10.45
N SER A 315 -2.02 -5.33 -9.79
CA SER A 315 -1.69 -6.61 -10.44
C SER A 315 -2.91 -7.53 -10.40
N LYS A 316 -3.06 -8.40 -11.41
CA LYS A 316 -4.18 -9.34 -11.49
C LYS A 316 -4.11 -10.42 -10.40
N GLY A 317 -2.90 -10.79 -9.98
CA GLY A 317 -2.65 -11.87 -9.04
C GLY A 317 -2.08 -11.44 -7.68
N ASP A 318 -2.19 -10.16 -7.32
CA ASP A 318 -1.58 -9.53 -6.14
C ASP A 318 -1.53 -10.45 -4.91
N THR A 319 -0.33 -10.89 -4.56
CA THR A 319 -0.12 -11.86 -3.46
C THR A 319 -0.55 -11.28 -2.11
N VAL A 320 -0.38 -9.98 -1.89
CA VAL A 320 -0.69 -9.35 -0.61
C VAL A 320 -2.20 -9.16 -0.45
N GLN A 321 -2.91 -8.75 -1.51
CA GLN A 321 -4.38 -8.69 -1.46
C GLN A 321 -4.98 -10.08 -1.18
N ARG A 322 -4.44 -11.14 -1.80
CA ARG A 322 -4.86 -12.53 -1.55
C ARG A 322 -4.53 -12.99 -0.13
N TYR A 323 -3.38 -12.58 0.41
CA TYR A 323 -2.99 -12.83 1.80
C TYR A 323 -3.98 -12.17 2.77
N TYR A 324 -4.26 -10.88 2.63
CA TYR A 324 -5.19 -10.18 3.52
C TYR A 324 -6.64 -10.65 3.37
N TYR A 325 -7.07 -11.00 2.16
CA TYR A 325 -8.35 -11.68 1.99
C TYR A 325 -8.44 -12.94 2.87
N THR A 326 -7.39 -13.76 2.86
CA THR A 326 -7.35 -15.01 3.62
C THR A 326 -7.24 -14.75 5.13
N LEU A 327 -6.46 -13.74 5.55
CA LEU A 327 -6.39 -13.29 6.94
C LEU A 327 -7.75 -12.83 7.47
N VAL A 328 -8.50 -12.08 6.67
CA VAL A 328 -9.87 -11.67 7.03
C VAL A 328 -10.80 -12.87 7.09
N ASP A 329 -10.69 -13.82 6.16
CA ASP A 329 -11.60 -14.97 6.07
C ASP A 329 -11.36 -16.02 7.17
N GLU A 330 -10.11 -16.37 7.42
CA GLU A 330 -9.71 -17.47 8.31
C GLU A 330 -9.31 -17.00 9.71
N GLY A 331 -9.02 -15.70 9.88
CA GLY A 331 -8.36 -15.18 11.07
C GLY A 331 -6.88 -15.56 11.13
N ILE A 332 -6.17 -15.04 12.13
CA ILE A 332 -4.75 -15.36 12.30
C ILE A 332 -4.50 -16.83 12.70
N GLU A 333 -5.51 -17.53 13.20
CA GLU A 333 -5.46 -18.96 13.47
C GLU A 333 -5.19 -19.82 12.24
N GLY A 334 -5.54 -19.33 11.05
CA GLY A 334 -5.23 -20.01 9.78
C GLY A 334 -3.74 -19.89 9.40
N TYR A 335 -2.96 -19.05 10.08
CA TYR A 335 -1.56 -18.83 9.76
C TYR A 335 -0.67 -20.02 10.14
N PRO A 336 0.27 -20.45 9.28
CA PRO A 336 0.54 -19.91 7.94
C PRO A 336 -0.52 -20.37 6.93
N PHE A 337 -0.99 -19.47 6.07
CA PHE A 337 -2.02 -19.76 5.08
C PHE A 337 -1.47 -20.64 3.95
N PRO A 338 -1.81 -21.93 3.88
CA PRO A 338 -1.23 -22.84 2.88
C PRO A 338 -1.86 -22.64 1.49
N ASN A 339 -3.06 -22.07 1.43
CA ASN A 339 -3.79 -21.79 0.21
C ASN A 339 -4.31 -20.36 0.28
N LEU A 340 -3.94 -19.55 -0.70
CA LEU A 340 -4.55 -18.25 -0.91
C LEU A 340 -5.64 -18.37 -1.99
N MET A 341 -6.55 -17.40 -2.06
CA MET A 341 -7.44 -17.22 -3.22
C MET A 341 -6.63 -17.35 -4.53
N SER A 342 -7.23 -17.90 -5.59
CA SER A 342 -6.55 -17.96 -6.90
C SER A 342 -6.36 -16.57 -7.50
N GLU A 343 -5.35 -16.39 -8.36
CA GLU A 343 -5.14 -15.13 -9.09
C GLU A 343 -6.35 -14.80 -9.97
N ASP A 344 -6.94 -15.80 -10.61
CA ASP A 344 -8.15 -15.66 -11.45
C ASP A 344 -9.36 -15.17 -10.64
N ASP A 345 -9.55 -15.68 -9.42
CA ASP A 345 -10.66 -15.25 -8.58
C ASP A 345 -10.43 -13.85 -8.00
N LEU A 346 -9.19 -13.51 -7.63
CA LEU A 346 -8.85 -12.12 -7.23
C LEU A 346 -9.16 -11.17 -8.39
N TYR A 347 -8.62 -11.45 -9.58
CA TYR A 347 -8.82 -10.61 -10.75
C TYR A 347 -10.30 -10.47 -11.10
N ARG A 348 -11.07 -11.57 -11.05
CA ARG A 348 -12.52 -11.52 -11.29
C ARG A 348 -13.23 -10.61 -10.29
N ASN A 349 -12.96 -10.77 -8.99
CA ASN A 349 -13.61 -9.98 -7.94
C ASN A 349 -13.22 -8.50 -8.02
N MET A 350 -11.93 -8.21 -8.25
CA MET A 350 -11.44 -6.85 -8.48
C MET A 350 -12.07 -6.21 -9.72
N SER A 351 -12.23 -6.97 -10.81
CA SER A 351 -12.87 -6.46 -12.03
C SER A 351 -14.32 -6.08 -11.78
N VAL A 352 -15.08 -6.88 -11.02
CA VAL A 352 -16.46 -6.54 -10.64
C VAL A 352 -16.53 -5.22 -9.86
N ILE A 353 -15.59 -4.99 -8.95
CA ILE A 353 -15.52 -3.74 -8.17
C ILE A 353 -15.22 -2.54 -9.09
N LEU A 354 -14.19 -2.65 -9.92
CA LEU A 354 -13.75 -1.55 -10.77
C LEU A 354 -14.73 -1.24 -11.92
N ASP A 355 -15.42 -2.26 -12.45
CA ASP A 355 -16.51 -2.10 -13.42
C ASP A 355 -17.68 -1.30 -12.82
N ALA A 356 -18.02 -1.54 -11.54
CA ALA A 356 -19.05 -0.78 -10.84
C ALA A 356 -18.67 0.71 -10.74
N TYR A 357 -17.42 1.00 -10.38
CA TYR A 357 -16.93 2.39 -10.33
C TYR A 357 -16.94 3.07 -11.70
N GLN A 358 -16.52 2.37 -12.76
CA GLN A 358 -16.57 2.89 -14.14
C GLN A 358 -18.00 3.14 -14.63
N ALA A 359 -18.97 2.33 -14.17
CA ALA A 359 -20.38 2.57 -14.46
C ALA A 359 -20.92 3.84 -13.79
N LYS A 360 -20.34 4.25 -12.65
CA LYS A 360 -20.67 5.50 -11.96
C LYS A 360 -20.08 6.73 -12.60
N SER A 361 -18.81 6.67 -13.00
CA SER A 361 -18.11 7.83 -13.56
C SER A 361 -17.20 7.46 -14.74
N PRO A 362 -17.26 8.20 -15.86
CA PRO A 362 -16.32 8.01 -16.96
C PRO A 362 -14.89 8.49 -16.61
N ARG A 363 -14.69 9.08 -15.42
CA ARG A 363 -13.40 9.59 -14.93
C ARG A 363 -12.62 8.55 -14.11
N ILE A 364 -13.07 7.30 -14.10
CA ILE A 364 -12.36 6.17 -13.47
C ILE A 364 -11.42 5.53 -14.50
N THR A 365 -10.12 5.60 -14.22
CA THR A 365 -9.06 4.94 -15.01
C THR A 365 -8.56 3.72 -14.26
N THR A 366 -8.34 2.62 -14.97
CA THR A 366 -7.81 1.37 -14.41
C THR A 366 -6.53 0.98 -15.14
N PHE A 367 -5.53 0.52 -14.39
CA PHE A 367 -4.27 0.03 -14.90
C PHE A 367 -3.99 -1.35 -14.32
N TYR A 368 -4.21 -2.39 -15.12
CA TYR A 368 -3.95 -3.78 -14.71
C TYR A 368 -2.57 -4.22 -15.16
N VAL A 369 -1.84 -4.90 -14.28
CA VAL A 369 -0.54 -5.50 -14.56
C VAL A 369 -0.64 -7.02 -14.44
N GLU A 370 -0.02 -7.75 -15.36
CA GLU A 370 0.07 -9.22 -15.26
C GLU A 370 0.98 -9.65 -14.08
N GLY A 371 0.66 -10.79 -13.47
CA GLY A 371 1.42 -11.35 -12.35
C GLY A 371 0.89 -10.94 -10.97
N ASP A 372 1.72 -11.10 -9.95
CA ASP A 372 1.35 -11.12 -8.53
C ASP A 372 2.03 -10.03 -7.68
N HIS A 373 2.66 -9.07 -8.35
CA HIS A 373 3.39 -7.96 -7.75
C HIS A 373 2.50 -7.07 -6.87
N HIS A 374 3.08 -6.50 -5.81
CA HIS A 374 2.35 -5.61 -4.90
C HIS A 374 3.08 -4.28 -4.77
N VAL A 375 2.34 -3.19 -4.98
CA VAL A 375 2.78 -1.78 -5.02
C VAL A 375 3.66 -1.47 -6.22
N PHE A 376 3.31 -0.45 -7.00
CA PHE A 376 4.08 -0.01 -8.16
C PHE A 376 4.66 1.39 -7.96
N LEU A 377 3.88 2.31 -7.39
CA LEU A 377 4.20 3.73 -7.30
C LEU A 377 5.37 4.03 -6.37
N MET A 378 5.75 3.11 -5.48
CA MET A 378 6.89 3.29 -4.57
C MET A 378 8.20 2.75 -5.15
N ASP A 379 8.16 2.08 -6.31
CA ASP A 379 9.35 1.56 -6.97
C ASP A 379 10.13 2.63 -7.70
N LYS A 380 11.46 2.52 -7.68
CA LYS A 380 12.40 3.46 -8.31
C LYS A 380 12.23 3.63 -9.83
N ASN A 381 11.47 2.73 -10.47
CA ASN A 381 11.21 2.71 -11.90
C ASN A 381 9.71 2.61 -12.20
N PHE A 382 8.85 3.10 -11.30
CA PHE A 382 7.40 2.92 -11.39
C PHE A 382 6.80 3.33 -12.75
N THR A 383 7.37 4.36 -13.39
CA THR A 383 6.97 4.84 -14.72
C THR A 383 7.03 3.78 -15.81
N SER A 384 7.88 2.77 -15.64
CA SER A 384 8.19 1.76 -16.66
C SER A 384 7.34 0.49 -16.57
N TYR A 385 6.49 0.36 -15.55
CA TYR A 385 5.56 -0.77 -15.48
C TYR A 385 4.63 -0.78 -16.68
N ARG A 386 4.36 -1.96 -17.22
CA ARG A 386 3.48 -2.17 -18.36
C ARG A 386 2.16 -2.74 -17.92
N SER A 387 1.07 -2.18 -18.44
CA SER A 387 -0.24 -2.81 -18.29
C SER A 387 -0.33 -4.10 -19.10
N ASP A 388 -1.38 -4.87 -18.85
CA ASP A 388 -1.83 -5.99 -19.69
C ASP A 388 -2.20 -5.56 -21.13
N GLU A 389 -2.52 -4.28 -21.34
CA GLU A 389 -2.70 -3.65 -22.65
C GLU A 389 -1.38 -3.09 -23.25
N GLY A 390 -0.26 -3.20 -22.54
CA GLY A 390 1.06 -2.77 -23.01
C GLY A 390 1.38 -1.28 -22.83
N LEU A 391 0.52 -0.52 -22.15
CA LEU A 391 0.73 0.90 -21.82
C LEU A 391 1.73 1.06 -20.67
N LEU A 392 2.55 2.12 -20.71
CA LEU A 392 3.47 2.43 -19.60
C LEU A 392 2.73 3.22 -18.51
N LEU A 393 2.96 2.85 -17.24
CA LEU A 393 2.32 3.51 -16.11
C LEU A 393 2.60 5.02 -16.07
N GLY A 394 3.84 5.43 -16.38
CA GLY A 394 4.20 6.85 -16.44
C GLY A 394 3.44 7.62 -17.52
N ASP A 395 3.19 6.99 -18.67
CA ASP A 395 2.42 7.61 -19.76
C ASP A 395 0.95 7.78 -19.35
N VAL A 396 0.37 6.74 -18.74
CA VAL A 396 -1.01 6.76 -18.25
C VAL A 396 -1.20 7.83 -17.17
N ILE A 397 -0.28 7.95 -16.20
CA ILE A 397 -0.38 8.99 -15.16
C ILE A 397 -0.26 10.40 -15.78
N ASN A 398 0.65 10.62 -16.74
CA ASN A 398 0.77 11.91 -17.41
C ASN A 398 -0.51 12.31 -18.16
N GLU A 399 -1.10 11.39 -18.92
CA GLU A 399 -2.37 11.63 -19.61
C GLU A 399 -3.52 11.86 -18.63
N TRP A 400 -3.60 11.02 -17.60
CA TRP A 400 -4.59 11.13 -16.54
C TRP A 400 -4.53 12.50 -15.85
N LEU A 401 -3.34 13.01 -15.54
CA LEU A 401 -3.14 14.35 -14.98
C LEU A 401 -3.59 15.45 -15.96
N ALA A 402 -3.23 15.34 -17.24
CA ALA A 402 -3.42 16.38 -18.25
C ALA A 402 -4.86 16.58 -18.76
N SER A 403 -5.76 15.61 -18.56
CA SER A 403 -7.09 15.50 -19.19
C SER A 403 -8.15 16.61 -18.91
N ASN A 404 -7.77 17.86 -18.60
CA ASN A 404 -8.69 18.97 -18.25
C ASN A 404 -8.69 20.19 -19.20
N SER A 405 -8.14 20.15 -20.41
CA SER A 405 -8.28 21.25 -21.37
C SER A 405 -9.61 21.16 -22.15
N SER A 406 -10.62 21.90 -21.68
CA SER A 406 -11.87 22.31 -22.35
C SER A 406 -12.30 21.66 -23.70
N SER A 407 -13.55 21.18 -23.74
CA SER A 407 -14.47 21.10 -24.90
C SER A 407 -14.51 19.82 -25.73
N ASN A 408 -15.73 19.29 -25.90
CA ASN A 408 -16.27 18.60 -27.08
C ASN A 408 -15.25 17.90 -28.00
N HIS A 409 -15.17 16.57 -27.93
CA HIS A 409 -15.44 15.65 -29.06
C HIS A 409 -15.13 14.20 -28.67
N ALA A 410 -16.07 13.32 -29.05
CA ALA A 410 -15.93 11.89 -29.30
C ALA A 410 -15.26 11.03 -28.22
N GLY A 411 -16.06 10.12 -27.63
CA GLY A 411 -15.51 8.96 -26.95
C GLY A 411 -14.49 8.27 -27.83
N ILE A 412 -13.25 8.21 -27.34
CA ILE A 412 -12.22 7.37 -27.91
C ILE A 412 -12.64 5.94 -27.56
N THR A 413 -13.36 5.31 -28.49
CA THR A 413 -13.37 3.86 -28.58
C THR A 413 -11.94 3.48 -28.93
N ILE A 414 -11.22 2.85 -28.01
CA ILE A 414 -9.98 2.15 -28.34
C ILE A 414 -10.37 1.05 -29.32
N THR A 415 -10.17 1.29 -30.62
CA THR A 415 -10.51 0.34 -31.67
C THR A 415 -9.62 -0.89 -31.55
N ASN A 416 -10.23 -1.97 -31.08
CA ASN A 416 -9.76 -3.35 -31.18
C ASN A 416 -9.34 -3.65 -32.62
N THR A 417 -8.04 -3.62 -32.89
CA THR A 417 -7.52 -4.14 -34.16
C THR A 417 -7.26 -5.63 -33.97
N ARG A 418 -8.35 -6.41 -34.00
CA ARG A 418 -8.26 -7.87 -34.15
C ARG A 418 -7.76 -8.14 -35.57
N ALA A 419 -6.47 -8.44 -35.71
CA ALA A 419 -5.91 -8.90 -36.97
C ALA A 419 -6.60 -10.23 -37.36
N THR A 420 -7.50 -10.15 -38.32
CA THR A 420 -8.05 -11.28 -39.07
C THR A 420 -6.92 -11.93 -39.86
N ILE A 421 -6.52 -13.14 -39.45
CA ILE A 421 -5.68 -14.00 -40.28
C ILE A 421 -6.59 -14.59 -41.38
N GLU A 422 -6.48 -14.03 -42.58
CA GLU A 422 -7.04 -14.63 -43.80
C GLU A 422 -6.26 -15.89 -44.16
N ALA A 423 -7.01 -16.97 -44.40
CA ALA A 423 -6.51 -18.23 -44.90
C ALA A 423 -6.41 -18.22 -46.43
N ALA A 424 -5.33 -18.79 -46.98
CA ALA A 424 -5.23 -19.25 -48.37
C ALA A 424 -4.10 -20.31 -48.49
N PRO A 425 -4.03 -21.11 -49.57
CA PRO A 425 -4.78 -22.35 -49.76
C PRO A 425 -3.88 -23.61 -49.90
N SER A 426 -4.51 -24.78 -49.75
CA SER A 426 -3.95 -26.15 -49.80
C SER A 426 -3.43 -26.62 -51.16
N THR A 427 -2.41 -27.50 -51.19
CA THR A 427 -2.37 -28.90 -51.75
C THR A 427 -0.91 -29.42 -51.93
N PRO A 428 -0.64 -30.72 -52.20
CA PRO A 428 -0.94 -31.92 -51.40
C PRO A 428 0.29 -32.87 -51.25
N GLY A 429 0.33 -33.76 -50.24
CA GLY A 429 1.43 -34.74 -50.13
C GLY A 429 1.30 -35.84 -49.07
N SER A 430 0.54 -36.89 -49.42
CA SER A 430 0.69 -38.32 -49.06
C SER A 430 0.97 -38.78 -47.62
N SER A 431 -0.03 -39.50 -47.07
CA SER A 431 0.01 -40.82 -46.37
C SER A 431 1.15 -41.11 -45.36
N THR A 432 0.90 -41.53 -44.12
CA THR A 432 0.30 -42.84 -43.80
C THR A 432 -0.25 -42.92 -42.37
N ILE A 433 -1.31 -43.73 -42.24
CA ILE A 433 -1.99 -44.14 -41.03
C ILE A 433 -1.18 -45.21 -40.28
N ARG A 434 -1.09 -45.13 -38.95
CA ARG A 434 -1.20 -46.32 -38.08
C ARG A 434 -1.58 -45.96 -36.64
N SER A 435 -2.76 -46.42 -36.23
CA SER A 435 -3.21 -46.58 -34.86
C SER A 435 -2.65 -47.86 -34.25
N GLU A 436 -2.47 -47.87 -32.92
CA GLU A 436 -2.53 -49.00 -31.96
C GLU A 436 -1.65 -48.60 -30.76
N SER A 437 -1.93 -48.92 -29.50
CA SER A 437 -3.05 -49.48 -28.75
C SER A 437 -2.58 -49.48 -27.30
N GLU A 438 -3.53 -49.54 -26.37
CA GLU A 438 -3.36 -49.71 -24.92
C GLU A 438 -2.29 -50.74 -24.51
N ARG A 439 -1.62 -50.48 -23.38
CA ARG A 439 -1.20 -51.56 -22.47
C ARG A 439 -1.11 -51.10 -21.01
N THR A 440 -1.91 -51.75 -20.19
CA THR A 440 -2.01 -51.68 -18.73
C THR A 440 -0.98 -52.60 -18.04
N MET A 441 -0.82 -52.42 -16.71
CA MET A 441 -0.13 -53.24 -15.69
C MET A 441 1.29 -52.74 -15.31
N THR A 442 1.74 -52.65 -14.06
CA THR A 442 1.32 -53.28 -12.79
C THR A 442 2.00 -52.58 -11.59
N SER A 443 1.42 -52.76 -10.41
CA SER A 443 1.86 -52.35 -9.07
C SER A 443 3.16 -53.00 -8.57
N THR A 444 3.93 -52.28 -7.73
CA THR A 444 4.70 -52.85 -6.60
C THR A 444 4.91 -51.81 -5.49
N SER A 445 4.84 -52.28 -4.24
CA SER A 445 4.78 -51.58 -2.96
C SER A 445 6.14 -51.44 -2.24
N THR A 446 6.41 -50.24 -1.67
CA THR A 446 7.08 -49.83 -0.37
C THR A 446 8.36 -50.55 0.16
N PRO A 447 9.27 -49.90 0.95
CA PRO A 447 8.98 -48.98 2.09
C PRO A 447 9.93 -47.80 2.40
N ASP A 448 9.46 -46.94 3.32
CA ASP A 448 10.06 -45.90 4.20
C ASP A 448 11.55 -45.55 4.15
N SER A 449 11.87 -44.24 4.17
CA SER A 449 12.37 -43.55 5.38
C SER A 449 12.68 -42.04 5.19
N THR A 450 12.30 -41.24 6.19
CA THR A 450 12.92 -39.99 6.70
C THR A 450 12.90 -38.70 5.84
N GLY A 451 11.82 -37.92 5.99
CA GLY A 451 11.79 -36.65 6.73
C GLY A 451 12.84 -35.56 6.46
N THR A 452 12.44 -34.54 5.70
CA THR A 452 12.91 -33.15 5.83
C THR A 452 11.71 -32.24 5.56
N PRO A 453 11.32 -31.29 6.44
CA PRO A 453 10.25 -30.36 6.11
C PRO A 453 10.74 -29.35 5.07
N PRO A 454 9.91 -28.96 4.08
CA PRO A 454 10.26 -27.89 3.16
C PRO A 454 10.24 -26.56 3.91
N LYS A 455 11.24 -25.73 3.60
CA LYS A 455 11.42 -24.36 4.11
C LYS A 455 10.14 -23.55 3.88
N SER A 456 9.64 -22.91 4.93
CA SER A 456 8.65 -21.85 4.86
C SER A 456 9.17 -20.74 3.95
N GLY A 457 8.36 -20.33 2.97
CA GLY A 457 8.60 -19.09 2.24
C GLY A 457 8.45 -17.93 3.21
N SER A 458 9.49 -17.12 3.36
CA SER A 458 9.42 -15.83 4.05
C SER A 458 8.63 -14.88 3.15
N LEU A 459 7.46 -14.43 3.63
CA LEU A 459 6.67 -13.36 3.00
C LEU A 459 7.07 -12.08 3.71
N THR A 460 8.15 -11.45 3.25
CA THR A 460 8.56 -10.15 3.74
C THR A 460 7.56 -9.11 3.25
N VAL A 461 6.81 -8.48 4.17
CA VAL A 461 6.03 -7.27 3.89
C VAL A 461 7.01 -6.10 3.78
N THR A 462 7.79 -6.07 2.71
CA THR A 462 8.69 -4.96 2.39
C THR A 462 7.99 -4.04 1.40
N CYS A 463 7.58 -2.85 1.87
CA CYS A 463 7.18 -1.70 1.05
C CYS A 463 8.34 -0.72 0.87
#